data_AF-A0A3G2TBI9-F1
#
_entry.id   AF-A0A3G2TBI9-F1
#
_cell.length_a   1.000
_cell.length_b   1.000
_cell.length_c   1.000
_cell.angle_alpha   90.00
_cell.angle_beta   90.00
_cell.angle_gamma   90.00
#
_symmetry.space_group_name_H-M   'P 1'
#
loop_
_entity.id
_entity.type
_entity.pdbx_description
1 polymer ?
#
loop_
_entity_poly.entity_id
_entity_poly.type
_entity_poly.pdbx_seq_one_letter_code
_entity_poly.pdbx_strand_id
1 'polypeptide(L)'
;MSENILSLEDLKFLEKLHAHYGLEYIRFDDSGIKLNNQKLFEDDLAKTDYFNLLTEISKKLKYRLNSNFQMNFTTSFNFDVVRV
;
A
#
# COMPACT_ATOMS: atom_id res chain seq x y z
N MET A 1 -15.65 19.40 -0.70
CA MET A 1 -14.18 19.20 -0.57
C MET A 1 -13.96 17.71 -0.41
N SER A 2 -13.42 17.02 -1.41
CA SER A 2 -13.04 15.62 -1.22
C SER A 2 -11.78 15.64 -0.38
N GLU A 3 -11.89 15.33 0.91
CA GLU A 3 -10.72 15.07 1.73
C GLU A 3 -9.94 13.94 1.07
N ASN A 4 -8.70 14.24 0.68
CA ASN A 4 -7.78 13.21 0.20
C ASN A 4 -7.59 12.22 1.35
N ILE A 5 -8.03 10.97 1.12
CA ILE A 5 -8.00 9.90 2.13
C ILE A 5 -6.56 9.60 2.54
N LEU A 6 -5.65 9.77 1.59
CA LEU A 6 -4.22 9.59 1.76
C LEU A 6 -3.55 10.96 1.86
N SER A 7 -2.67 11.11 2.85
CA SER A 7 -1.84 12.30 2.99
C SER A 7 -0.80 12.36 1.87
N LEU A 8 -0.18 13.52 1.67
CA LEU A 8 0.95 13.65 0.75
C LEU A 8 2.12 12.73 1.16
N GLU A 9 2.31 12.50 2.45
CA GLU A 9 3.34 11.60 2.97
C GLU A 9 3.03 10.14 2.65
N ASP A 10 1.77 9.72 2.78
CA ASP A 10 1.32 8.39 2.39
C ASP A 10 1.60 8.13 0.90
N LEU A 11 1.30 9.11 0.05
CA LEU A 11 1.55 9.02 -1.40
C LEU A 11 3.06 8.93 -1.71
N LYS A 12 3.88 9.82 -1.13
CA LYS A 12 5.35 9.76 -1.30
C LYS A 12 5.95 8.45 -0.82
N PHE A 13 5.39 7.87 0.24
CA PHE A 13 5.81 6.57 0.75
C PHE A 13 5.47 5.46 -0.26
N LEU A 14 4.25 5.41 -0.78
CA LEU A 14 3.85 4.44 -1.81
C LEU A 14 4.68 4.57 -3.08
N GLU A 15 5.06 5.79 -3.47
CA GLU A 15 5.92 6.06 -4.62
C GLU A 15 7.30 5.45 -4.43
N LYS A 16 7.92 5.71 -3.27
CA LYS A 16 9.22 5.13 -2.92
C LYS A 16 9.15 3.61 -2.87
N LEU A 17 8.09 3.06 -2.29
CA LEU A 17 7.89 1.62 -2.17
C LEU A 17 7.78 0.98 -3.56
N HIS A 18 7.00 1.57 -4.46
CA HIS A 18 6.86 1.13 -5.85
C HIS A 18 8.19 1.22 -6.62
N ALA A 19 8.85 2.39 -6.57
CA ALA A 19 10.08 2.65 -7.32
C ALA A 19 11.26 1.80 -6.85
N HIS A 20 11.33 1.50 -5.55
CA HIS A 20 12.44 0.75 -4.96
C HIS A 20 12.27 -0.77 -5.11
N TYR A 21 11.05 -1.28 -4.97
CA TYR A 21 10.79 -2.73 -4.94
C TYR A 21 10.10 -3.27 -6.20
N GLY A 22 9.72 -2.42 -7.15
CA GLY A 22 9.03 -2.82 -8.38
C GLY A 22 7.73 -3.57 -8.08
N LEU A 23 6.99 -3.13 -7.06
CA LEU A 23 5.75 -3.79 -6.63
C LEU A 23 4.65 -3.59 -7.67
N GLU A 24 4.03 -4.65 -8.17
CA GLU A 24 2.91 -4.51 -9.11
C GLU A 24 1.58 -4.36 -8.36
N TYR A 25 1.46 -5.02 -7.20
CA TYR A 25 0.28 -4.88 -6.36
C TYR A 25 0.58 -5.04 -4.87
N ILE A 26 -0.26 -4.37 -4.07
CA ILE A 26 -0.36 -4.54 -2.61
C ILE A 26 -1.81 -4.89 -2.29
N ARG A 27 -2.04 -6.10 -1.79
CA ARG A 27 -3.35 -6.56 -1.34
C ARG A 27 -3.49 -6.37 0.17
N PHE A 28 -4.61 -5.79 0.57
CA PHE A 28 -5.02 -5.63 1.94
C PHE A 28 -6.23 -6.52 2.18
N ASP A 29 -6.03 -7.62 2.90
CA ASP A 29 -7.10 -8.56 3.27
C ASP A 29 -7.13 -8.79 4.79
N ASP A 30 -8.13 -9.53 5.27
CA ASP A 30 -8.26 -9.85 6.70
C ASP A 30 -7.12 -10.73 7.23
N SER A 31 -6.31 -11.34 6.34
CA SER A 31 -5.09 -12.06 6.71
C SER A 31 -3.86 -11.16 6.79
N GLY A 32 -3.98 -9.87 6.45
CA GLY A 32 -2.91 -8.87 6.51
C GLY A 32 -2.58 -8.23 5.17
N ILE A 33 -1.34 -7.73 5.06
CA ILE A 33 -0.82 -7.09 3.85
C ILE A 33 -0.05 -8.14 3.04
N LYS A 34 -0.46 -8.37 1.80
CA LYS A 34 0.21 -9.28 0.85
C LYS A 34 0.78 -8.49 -0.32
N LEU A 35 2.01 -8.82 -0.68
CA LEU A 35 2.77 -8.17 -1.74
C LEU A 35 3.06 -9.20 -2.84
N ASN A 36 3.10 -8.77 -4.09
CA ASN A 36 3.47 -9.66 -5.21
C ASN A 36 4.92 -10.15 -5.12
N ASN A 37 5.80 -9.37 -4.48
CA ASN A 37 7.20 -9.72 -4.20
C ASN A 37 7.47 -9.90 -2.70
N GLN A 38 6.88 -10.92 -2.07
CA GLN A 38 7.11 -11.23 -0.66
C GLN A 38 8.60 -11.45 -0.31
N LYS A 39 9.40 -11.97 -1.25
CA LYS A 39 10.84 -12.26 -1.04
C LYS A 39 11.72 -11.03 -0.83
N LEU A 40 11.28 -9.84 -1.24
CA LEU A 40 12.06 -8.59 -1.06
C LEU A 40 11.93 -8.01 0.35
N PHE A 41 11.01 -8.53 1.17
CA PHE A 41 10.74 -8.04 2.52
C PHE A 41 11.30 -8.97 3.61
N GLU A 42 12.37 -9.74 3.37
CA GLU A 42 12.98 -10.64 4.39
C GLU A 42 14.15 -10.01 5.21
N ASP A 43 15.06 -9.19 4.67
CA ASP A 43 16.10 -8.46 5.47
C ASP A 43 15.79 -6.99 5.89
N ASP A 44 15.81 -6.70 7.20
CA ASP A 44 15.96 -5.38 7.89
C ASP A 44 14.87 -4.84 8.85
N LEU A 45 15.36 -4.28 9.97
CA LEU A 45 14.65 -3.54 11.03
C LEU A 45 13.83 -2.32 10.52
N ALA A 46 14.19 -1.76 9.36
CA ALA A 46 13.47 -0.66 8.71
C ALA A 46 12.03 -1.02 8.28
N LYS A 47 11.70 -2.31 8.28
CA LYS A 47 10.39 -2.82 7.85
C LYS A 47 9.27 -2.61 8.84
N THR A 48 9.57 -2.54 10.13
CA THR A 48 8.53 -2.31 11.14
C THR A 48 7.81 -0.98 10.84
N ASP A 49 8.57 0.06 10.48
CA ASP A 49 8.02 1.36 10.11
C ASP A 49 7.25 1.31 8.78
N TYR A 50 7.74 0.57 7.79
CA TYR A 50 7.02 0.37 6.53
C TYR A 50 5.70 -0.39 6.69
N PHE A 51 5.68 -1.46 7.48
CA PHE A 51 4.47 -2.20 7.78
C PHE A 51 3.50 -1.36 8.62
N ASN A 52 3.99 -0.55 9.55
CA ASN A 52 3.16 0.40 10.30
C ASN A 52 2.49 1.41 9.36
N LEU A 53 3.26 2.03 8.45
CA LEU A 53 2.73 2.98 7.47
C LEU A 53 1.72 2.33 6.52
N LEU A 54 2.02 1.14 5.98
CA LEU A 54 1.07 0.40 5.14
C LEU A 54 -0.20 0.01 5.92
N THR A 55 -0.08 -0.29 7.21
CA THR A 55 -1.23 -0.59 8.07
C THR A 55 -2.11 0.64 8.29
N GLU A 56 -1.51 1.81 8.47
CA GLU A 56 -2.27 3.07 8.57
C GLU A 56 -2.96 3.43 7.25
N ILE A 57 -2.26 3.28 6.12
CA ILE A 57 -2.84 3.45 4.77
C ILE A 57 -4.00 2.47 4.57
N SER A 58 -3.83 1.22 5.02
CA SER A 58 -4.86 0.18 4.97
C SER A 58 -6.12 0.59 5.71
N LYS A 59 -5.98 1.06 6.95
CA LYS A 59 -7.12 1.51 7.79
C LYS A 59 -7.87 2.66 7.14
N LYS A 60 -7.16 3.67 6.62
CA LYS A 60 -7.76 4.85 5.95
C LYS A 60 -8.63 4.43 4.76
N LEU A 61 -8.15 3.47 3.97
CA LEU A 61 -8.86 2.99 2.79
C LEU A 61 -9.96 1.97 3.12
N LYS A 62 -9.71 1.03 4.05
CA LYS A 62 -10.71 0.05 4.51
C LYS A 62 -11.93 0.75 5.12
N TYR A 63 -11.72 1.82 5.89
CA TYR A 63 -12.80 2.64 6.43
C TYR A 63 -13.75 3.16 5.34
N ARG A 64 -13.22 3.55 4.18
CA ARG A 64 -14.03 4.09 3.08
C ARG A 64 -14.58 3.02 2.14
N LEU A 65 -13.85 1.93 1.94
CA LEU A 65 -14.22 0.88 1.00
C LEU A 65 -15.13 -0.19 1.63
N ASN A 66 -15.12 -0.33 2.95
CA ASN A 66 -15.83 -1.35 3.72
C ASN A 66 -15.65 -2.77 3.14
N SER A 67 -14.48 -3.05 2.59
CA SER A 67 -14.18 -4.27 1.83
C SER A 67 -12.67 -4.47 1.74
N ASN A 68 -12.24 -5.69 1.43
CA ASN A 68 -10.86 -5.99 1.09
C ASN A 68 -10.54 -5.34 -0.26
N PHE A 69 -9.28 -4.93 -0.44
CA PHE A 69 -8.90 -4.19 -1.63
C PHE A 69 -7.44 -4.44 -1.99
N GLN A 70 -7.13 -4.16 -3.24
CA GLN A 70 -5.81 -4.28 -3.81
C GLN A 70 -5.44 -2.96 -4.49
N MET A 71 -4.28 -2.43 -4.14
CA MET A 71 -3.63 -1.38 -4.91
C MET A 71 -2.86 -2.01 -6.05
N ASN A 72 -3.17 -1.61 -7.27
CA ASN A 72 -2.42 -2.00 -8.46
C ASN A 72 -1.59 -0.81 -8.91
N PHE A 73 -0.28 -0.95 -8.92
CA PHE A 73 0.61 0.10 -9.39
C PHE A 73 0.81 -0.04 -10.89
N THR A 74 0.80 1.09 -11.59
CA THR A 74 1.12 1.17 -13.02
C THR A 74 2.44 1.89 -13.24
N THR A 75 2.94 1.85 -14.47
CA THR A 75 4.04 2.72 -14.90
C THR A 75 3.68 4.19 -14.64
N SER A 76 4.64 4.95 -14.08
CA SER A 76 4.56 6.39 -13.77
C SER A 76 3.86 6.82 -12.45
N PHE A 77 3.97 6.01 -11.37
CA PHE A 77 3.37 6.29 -10.05
C PHE A 77 1.89 6.69 -10.13
N ASN A 78 1.13 5.93 -10.90
CA ASN A 78 -0.32 5.87 -10.75
C ASN A 78 -0.66 4.53 -10.11
N PHE A 79 -1.68 4.51 -9.26
CA PHE A 79 -2.18 3.28 -8.70
C PHE A 79 -3.69 3.28 -8.63
N ASP A 80 -4.28 2.14 -8.94
CA ASP A 80 -5.72 1.91 -8.87
C ASP A 80 -6.05 1.12 -7.61
N VAL A 81 -7.13 1.51 -6.93
CA VAL A 81 -7.65 0.75 -5.79
C VAL A 81 -8.85 -0.06 -6.24
N VAL A 82 -8.68 -1.38 -6.28
CA VAL A 82 -9.71 -2.34 -6.74
C VAL A 82 -10.21 -3.15 -5.55
N ARG A 83 -11.52 -3.34 -5.44
CA ARG A 83 -12.12 -4.20 -4.40
C ARG A 83 -11.86 -5.68 -4.74
N VAL A 84 -11.57 -6.48 -3.71
CA VAL A 84 -11.27 -7.92 -3.80
C VAL A 84 -12.32 -8.72 -3.03
#